data_AF-A0AAJ2R861-F1
#
_entry.id   AF-A0AAJ2R861-F1
#
_cell.length_a   1.000
_cell.length_b   1.000
_cell.length_c   1.000
_cell.angle_alpha   90.00
_cell.angle_beta   90.00
_cell.angle_gamma   90.00
#
_symmetry.space_group_name_H-M   'P 1'
#
loop_
_entity.id
_entity.type
_entity.pdbx_description
1 polymer ?
#
loop_
_entity_poly.entity_id
_entity_poly.type
_entity_poly.pdbx_seq_one_letter_code
_entity_poly.pdbx_strand_id
1 'polypeptide(L)'
;MMSSMPGHFVGYRKFAVDRDWLKRQELWRDQERRRRFEQWITVTRLKSTRLWTEWAIKQWLGQPQRQGKYNVFSVEDVKAAERKKAFKDWRLPRLEKKRSTDAFFEIPKL
;
A
#
# COMPACT_ATOMS: atom_id res chain seq x y z
N MET A 1 -13.22 27.06 -14.17
CA MET A 1 -11.91 27.53 -14.67
C MET A 1 -11.40 26.51 -15.68
N MET A 2 -11.13 26.95 -16.91
CA MET A 2 -10.62 26.07 -17.97
C MET A 2 -9.26 25.52 -17.55
N SER A 3 -9.17 24.21 -17.35
CA SER A 3 -7.90 23.50 -17.18
C SER A 3 -7.10 23.68 -18.47
N SER A 4 -6.15 24.62 -18.46
CA SER A 4 -5.16 24.72 -19.53
C SER A 4 -4.46 23.38 -19.64
N MET A 5 -4.61 22.69 -20.78
CA MET A 5 -3.90 21.43 -21.00
C MET A 5 -2.39 21.73 -21.01
N PRO A 6 -1.60 21.08 -20.14
CA PRO A 6 -0.21 21.44 -19.88
C PRO A 6 0.67 20.74 -20.90
N GLY A 7 0.60 21.24 -22.12
CA GLY A 7 1.36 20.73 -23.24
C GLY A 7 1.10 21.56 -24.49
N HIS A 8 1.91 21.32 -25.51
CA HIS A 8 1.76 21.96 -26.81
C HIS A 8 1.69 20.92 -27.90
N PHE A 9 1.02 21.28 -28.99
CA PHE A 9 0.92 20.43 -30.16
C PHE A 9 2.21 20.52 -30.98
N VAL A 10 2.80 19.38 -31.32
CA VAL A 10 4.10 19.30 -32.04
C VAL A 10 3.89 18.96 -33.54
N GLY A 11 2.63 18.84 -33.99
CA GLY A 11 2.28 18.45 -35.37
C GLY A 11 1.96 16.96 -35.51
N TYR A 12 1.44 16.53 -36.67
CA TYR A 12 1.12 15.12 -37.00
C TYR A 12 0.28 14.37 -35.94
N ARG A 13 -0.74 15.01 -35.36
CA ARG A 13 -1.57 14.46 -34.27
C ARG A 13 -0.79 14.11 -32.98
N LYS A 14 0.42 14.65 -32.79
CA LYS A 14 1.23 14.42 -31.58
C LYS A 14 1.13 15.62 -30.62
N PHE A 15 0.85 15.32 -29.36
CA PHE A 15 0.77 16.30 -28.28
C PHE A 15 1.90 16.04 -27.28
N ALA A 16 2.79 17.01 -27.07
CA ALA A 16 3.85 16.90 -26.08
C ALA A 16 3.34 17.45 -24.75
N VAL A 17 3.25 16.55 -23.77
CA VAL A 17 2.89 16.90 -22.39
C VAL A 17 4.13 17.39 -21.67
N ASP A 18 3.97 18.46 -20.88
CA ASP A 18 5.02 19.00 -20.05
C ASP A 18 5.53 17.94 -19.05
N ARG A 19 6.85 17.71 -19.04
CA ARG A 19 7.48 16.66 -18.23
C ARG A 19 7.39 16.95 -16.73
N ASP A 20 7.41 18.22 -16.34
CA ASP A 20 7.24 18.65 -14.95
C ASP A 20 5.78 18.61 -14.52
N TRP A 21 4.83 18.77 -15.45
CA TRP A 21 3.42 18.46 -15.17
C TRP A 21 3.20 16.97 -14.92
N LEU A 22 3.77 16.08 -15.74
CA LEU A 22 3.71 14.63 -15.51
C LEU A 22 4.29 14.24 -14.14
N LYS A 23 5.47 14.78 -13.79
CA LYS A 23 6.07 14.58 -12.47
C LYS A 23 5.17 15.09 -11.34
N ARG A 24 4.58 16.28 -11.48
CA ARG A 24 3.63 16.84 -10.48
C ARG A 24 2.41 15.95 -10.32
N GLN A 25 1.87 15.43 -11.42
CA GLN A 25 0.72 14.53 -11.38
C GLN A 25 1.06 13.19 -10.72
N GLU A 26 2.24 12.65 -10.99
CA GLU A 26 2.74 11.44 -10.34
C GLU A 26 2.94 11.66 -8.83
N LEU A 27 3.58 12.76 -8.44
CA LEU A 27 3.73 13.16 -7.03
C LEU A 27 2.39 13.34 -6.33
N TRP A 28 1.40 13.96 -6.99
CA TRP A 28 0.06 14.16 -6.44
C TRP A 28 -0.67 12.83 -6.24
N ARG A 29 -0.61 11.92 -7.22
CA ARG A 29 -1.14 10.56 -7.10
C ARG A 29 -0.45 9.76 -6.00
N ASP A 30 0.85 9.97 -5.81
CA ASP A 30 1.61 9.36 -4.73
C ASP A 30 1.22 9.91 -3.35
N GLN A 31 0.99 11.21 -3.24
CA GLN A 31 0.48 11.83 -2.01
C GLN A 31 -0.94 11.35 -1.67
N GLU A 32 -1.85 11.30 -2.64
CA GLU A 32 -3.18 10.74 -2.43
C GLU A 32 -3.13 9.27 -2.03
N ARG A 33 -2.26 8.48 -2.67
CA ARG A 33 -2.02 7.09 -2.29
C ARG A 33 -1.54 7.01 -0.84
N ARG A 34 -0.52 7.80 -0.46
CA ARG A 34 0.02 7.84 0.91
C ARG A 34 -1.07 8.20 1.93
N ARG A 35 -1.87 9.24 1.67
CA ARG A 35 -3.00 9.62 2.55
C ARG A 35 -4.03 8.51 2.72
N ARG A 36 -4.39 7.80 1.65
CA ARG A 36 -5.31 6.65 1.77
C ARG A 36 -4.68 5.50 2.56
N PHE A 37 -3.37 5.29 2.40
CA PHE A 37 -2.62 4.25 3.12
C PHE A 37 -2.32 4.59 4.57
N GLU A 38 -2.36 5.86 4.98
CA GLU A 38 -2.23 6.26 6.39
C GLU A 38 -3.43 5.78 7.21
N GLN A 39 -4.60 5.64 6.58
CA GLN A 39 -5.84 5.26 7.28
C GLN A 39 -6.18 3.79 7.08
N TRP A 40 -6.00 3.25 5.86
CA TRP A 40 -6.50 1.92 5.49
C TRP A 40 -5.44 1.08 4.78
N ILE A 41 -5.42 -0.22 5.08
CA ILE A 41 -4.61 -1.22 4.38
C ILE A 41 -5.49 -2.34 3.81
N THR A 42 -5.29 -2.65 2.54
CA THR A 42 -5.99 -3.75 1.85
C THR A 42 -5.48 -5.12 2.29
N VAL A 43 -6.37 -6.11 2.35
CA VAL A 43 -6.03 -7.52 2.65
C VAL A 43 -4.91 -8.06 1.76
N THR A 44 -4.96 -7.76 0.46
CA THR A 44 -3.93 -8.19 -0.51
C THR A 44 -2.54 -7.72 -0.11
N ARG A 45 -2.43 -6.48 0.37
CA ARG A 45 -1.17 -5.87 0.80
C ARG A 45 -0.68 -6.42 2.12
N LEU A 46 -1.58 -6.70 3.08
CA LEU A 46 -1.22 -7.43 4.30
C LEU A 46 -0.58 -8.79 3.99
N LYS A 47 -1.16 -9.52 3.03
CA LYS A 47 -0.62 -10.81 2.60
C LYS A 47 0.72 -10.67 1.87
N SER A 48 0.81 -9.75 0.90
CA SER A 48 1.99 -9.65 0.03
C SER A 48 3.20 -8.99 0.68
N THR A 49 3.02 -7.89 1.42
CA THR A 49 4.15 -7.12 1.97
C THR A 49 4.41 -7.43 3.44
N ARG A 50 3.40 -7.90 4.18
CA ARG A 50 3.50 -8.11 5.63
C ARG A 50 3.45 -9.58 6.07
N LEU A 51 3.36 -10.52 5.13
CA LEU A 51 3.35 -11.97 5.38
C LEU A 51 2.17 -12.44 6.23
N TRP A 52 1.04 -11.72 6.19
CA TRP A 52 -0.18 -12.15 6.86
C TRP A 52 -0.78 -13.35 6.13
N THR A 53 -1.29 -14.32 6.89
CA THR A 53 -2.08 -15.43 6.34
C THR A 53 -3.57 -15.18 6.55
N GLU A 54 -4.43 -15.93 5.87
CA GLU A 54 -5.88 -15.83 6.10
C GLU A 54 -6.26 -16.19 7.53
N TRP A 55 -5.60 -17.22 8.09
CA TRP A 55 -5.78 -17.60 9.49
C TRP A 55 -5.38 -16.45 10.43
N ALA A 56 -4.25 -15.78 10.16
CA ALA A 56 -3.79 -14.65 10.95
C ALA A 56 -4.77 -13.47 10.92
N ILE A 57 -5.28 -13.17 9.72
CA ILE A 57 -6.27 -12.10 9.54
C ILE A 57 -7.51 -12.42 10.37
N LYS A 58 -8.06 -13.63 10.28
CA LYS A 58 -9.24 -14.04 11.05
C LYS A 58 -8.98 -14.01 12.56
N GLN A 59 -7.81 -14.47 13.00
CA GLN A 59 -7.49 -14.59 14.42
C GLN A 59 -7.21 -13.25 15.10
N TRP A 60 -6.53 -12.31 14.43
CA TRP A 60 -6.09 -11.06 15.07
C TRP A 60 -6.85 -9.82 14.64
N LEU A 61 -7.43 -9.80 13.44
CA LEU A 61 -8.18 -8.65 12.90
C LEU A 61 -9.67 -8.96 12.70
N GLY A 62 -10.06 -10.24 12.68
CA GLY A 62 -11.44 -10.65 12.46
C GLY A 62 -11.86 -10.47 11.00
N GLN A 63 -12.95 -9.73 10.79
CA GLN A 63 -13.54 -9.52 9.46
C GLN A 63 -13.11 -8.18 8.87
N PRO A 64 -12.69 -8.14 7.59
CA PRO A 64 -12.34 -6.90 6.92
C PRO A 64 -13.57 -6.05 6.62
N GLN A 65 -13.39 -4.73 6.60
CA GLN A 65 -14.39 -3.79 6.11
C GLN A 65 -14.36 -3.72 4.57
N ARG A 66 -15.51 -3.57 3.94
CA ARG A 66 -15.62 -3.43 2.47
C ARG A 66 -15.58 -1.96 2.08
N GLN A 67 -14.54 -1.54 1.36
CA GLN A 67 -14.39 -0.18 0.84
C GLN A 67 -14.35 -0.24 -0.70
N GLY A 68 -15.50 0.05 -1.31
CA GLY A 68 -15.72 -0.12 -2.74
C GLY A 68 -15.51 -1.59 -3.16
N LYS A 69 -14.51 -1.84 -4.02
CA LYS A 69 -14.16 -3.18 -4.49
C LYS A 69 -13.14 -3.92 -3.62
N TYR A 70 -12.62 -3.29 -2.57
CA TYR A 70 -11.54 -3.84 -1.76
C TYR A 70 -11.97 -4.18 -0.34
N ASN A 71 -11.37 -5.24 0.21
CA ASN A 71 -11.44 -5.56 1.63
C ASN A 71 -10.26 -4.91 2.33
N VAL A 72 -10.55 -4.09 3.34
CA VAL A 72 -9.58 -3.24 4.04
C VAL A 72 -9.68 -3.41 5.55
N PHE A 73 -8.58 -3.12 6.24
CA PHE A 73 -8.49 -2.95 7.67
C PHE A 73 -7.95 -1.56 7.97
N SER A 74 -8.27 -1.04 9.16
CA SER A 74 -7.62 0.19 9.63
C SER A 74 -6.13 -0.09 9.91
N VAL A 75 -5.30 0.91 9.66
CA VAL A 75 -3.87 0.81 9.97
C VAL A 75 -3.63 0.68 11.48
N GLU A 76 -4.50 1.30 12.29
CA GLU A 76 -4.42 1.27 13.75
C GLU A 76 -4.65 -0.14 14.30
N ASP A 77 -5.67 -0.86 13.82
CA ASP A 77 -5.95 -2.24 14.23
C ASP A 77 -4.78 -3.17 13.87
N VAL A 78 -4.20 -2.97 12.70
CA VAL A 78 -3.03 -3.72 12.24
C VAL A 78 -1.83 -3.42 13.13
N LYS A 79 -1.56 -2.15 13.45
CA LYS A 79 -0.50 -1.77 14.41
C LYS A 79 -0.75 -2.39 15.78
N ALA A 80 -1.99 -2.39 16.27
CA ALA A 80 -2.35 -2.98 17.55
C ALA A 80 -2.11 -4.50 17.55
N ALA A 81 -2.50 -5.20 16.49
CA ALA A 81 -2.25 -6.62 16.32
C ALA A 81 -0.74 -6.94 16.26
N GLU A 82 0.04 -6.18 15.50
CA GLU A 82 1.49 -6.39 15.36
C GLU A 82 2.28 -6.11 16.64
N ARG A 83 1.75 -5.27 17.54
CA ARG A 83 2.36 -5.01 18.85
C ARG A 83 2.21 -6.19 19.80
N LYS A 84 1.19 -7.04 19.65
CA LYS A 84 0.94 -8.19 20.53
C LYS A 84 2.11 -9.17 20.48
N LYS A 85 2.59 -9.60 21.64
CA LYS A 85 3.70 -10.56 21.76
C LYS A 85 3.42 -11.85 20.98
N ALA A 86 2.22 -12.42 21.15
CA ALA A 86 1.78 -13.62 20.43
C ALA A 86 1.86 -13.48 18.90
N PHE A 87 1.58 -12.29 18.35
CA PHE A 87 1.69 -12.05 16.92
C PHE A 87 3.16 -11.99 16.47
N LYS A 88 4.02 -11.31 17.24
CA LYS A 88 5.46 -11.26 16.97
C LYS A 88 6.06 -12.66 16.96
N ASP A 89 5.75 -13.46 17.98
CA ASP A 89 6.23 -14.84 18.11
C ASP A 89 5.77 -15.71 16.93
N TRP A 90 4.50 -15.57 16.51
CA TRP A 90 3.98 -16.26 15.34
C TRP A 90 4.62 -15.81 14.01
N ARG A 91 4.96 -14.54 13.90
CA ARG A 91 5.51 -13.94 12.67
C ARG A 91 7.01 -14.18 12.52
N LEU A 92 7.75 -14.29 13.62
CA LEU A 92 9.19 -14.45 13.65
C LEU A 92 9.72 -15.56 12.73
N PRO A 93 9.25 -16.82 12.81
CA PRO A 93 9.75 -17.90 11.93
C PRO A 93 9.44 -17.64 10.44
N ARG A 94 8.37 -16.90 10.14
CA ARG A 94 8.03 -16.52 8.74
C ARG A 94 8.97 -15.45 8.21
N LEU A 95 9.35 -14.50 9.06
CA LEU A 95 10.31 -13.48 8.70
C LEU A 95 11.68 -14.06 8.46
N GLU A 96 12.13 -14.97 9.33
CA GLU A 96 13.40 -15.68 9.14
C GLU A 96 13.42 -16.45 7.83
N LYS A 97 12.36 -17.21 7.52
CA LYS A 97 12.23 -17.91 6.23
C LYS A 97 12.20 -16.96 5.03
N LYS A 98 11.55 -15.80 5.16
CA LYS A 98 11.51 -14.82 4.07
C LYS A 98 12.88 -14.19 3.86
N ARG A 99 13.58 -13.85 4.95
CA ARG A 99 14.93 -13.30 4.95
C ARG A 99 15.98 -14.29 4.46
N SER A 100 15.78 -15.60 4.68
CA SER A 100 16.67 -16.62 4.12
C SER A 100 16.55 -16.72 2.59
N THR A 101 15.37 -16.43 2.02
CA THR A 101 15.19 -16.38 0.55
C THR A 101 15.57 -15.01 -0.01
N ASP A 102 15.28 -13.94 0.71
CA ASP A 102 15.45 -12.56 0.30
C ASP A 102 16.08 -11.77 1.45
N ALA A 103 17.42 -11.68 1.44
CA ALA A 103 18.20 -11.06 2.50
C ALA A 103 17.88 -9.56 2.68
N PHE A 104 17.37 -8.90 1.65
CA PHE A 104 17.00 -7.48 1.66
C PHE A 104 15.51 -7.26 1.97
N PHE A 105 14.78 -8.30 2.37
CA PHE A 105 13.36 -8.18 2.67
C PHE A 105 13.11 -7.33 3.92
N GLU A 106 12.48 -6.17 3.70
CA GLU A 106 12.02 -5.28 4.75
C GLU A 106 10.50 -5.14 4.76
N ILE A 107 9.93 -5.07 5.96
CA ILE A 107 8.50 -4.80 6.13
C ILE A 107 8.28 -3.29 5.98
N PRO A 108 7.47 -2.82 5.02
CA PRO A 108 7.19 -1.39 4.87
C PRO A 108 6.52 -0.82 6.11
N LYS A 109 6.94 0.37 6.57
CA LYS A 109 6.33 1.08 7.70
C LYS A 109 4.88 1.45 7.40
N LEU A 110 4.05 1.40 8.43
CA LEU A 110 2.65 1.85 8.46
C LEU A 110 2.53 3.15 9.24
#